data_AF-A0A1F7TZ63-F1
#
_entry.id   AF-A0A1F7TZ63-F1
#
_cell.length_a   1.000
_cell.length_b   1.000
_cell.length_c   1.000
_cell.angle_alpha   90.00
_cell.angle_beta   90.00
_cell.angle_gamma   90.00
#
_symmetry.space_group_name_H-M   'P 1'
#
loop_
_entity.id
_entity.type
_entity.pdbx_description
1 polymer ?
#
loop_
_entity_poly.entity_id
_entity_poly.type
_entity_poly.pdbx_seq_one_letter_code
_entity_poly.pdbx_strand_id
1 'polypeptide(L)'
;MKPLRFLVFFSMTYLLGTLMSFFFAFAARLIQDDRIFFIPFVSIILLNLFFGWLYFKGIDSSVGWRARVEAMAVWLMLGMVLDVLVLLFIYKKSFADLSYFTPLGYGLKALVLFVAAYVTADAHPRLTAPNLVLHDDLSSNGRV
;
A
#
# COMPACT_ATOMS: atom_id res chain seq x y z
N MET A 1 -10.40 15.31 0.35
CA MET A 1 -9.46 14.47 1.14
C MET A 1 -8.79 15.33 2.21
N LYS A 2 -8.44 14.77 3.37
CA LYS A 2 -7.71 15.50 4.42
C LYS A 2 -6.19 15.30 4.21
N PRO A 3 -5.45 16.25 3.60
CA PRO A 3 -4.03 16.07 3.26
C PRO A 3 -3.16 15.82 4.50
N LEU A 4 -3.50 16.44 5.63
CA LEU A 4 -2.80 16.21 6.90
C LEU A 4 -2.86 14.73 7.33
N ARG A 5 -4.00 14.06 7.17
CA ARG A 5 -4.17 12.64 7.50
C ARG A 5 -3.25 11.77 6.65
N PHE A 6 -3.18 12.06 5.35
CA PHE A 6 -2.28 11.37 4.42
C PHE A 6 -0.83 11.53 4.88
N LEU A 7 -0.38 12.77 5.12
CA LEU A 7 0.98 13.06 5.53
C LEU A 7 1.36 12.37 6.83
N VAL A 8 0.48 12.35 7.83
CA VAL A 8 0.73 11.67 9.12
C VAL A 8 0.93 10.17 8.92
N PHE A 9 0.02 9.49 8.24
CA PHE A 9 0.14 8.03 8.07
C PHE A 9 1.28 7.65 7.13
N PHE A 10 1.47 8.39 6.04
CA PHE A 10 2.62 8.21 5.16
C PHE A 10 3.94 8.35 5.93
N SER A 11 4.11 9.45 6.67
CA SER A 11 5.34 9.73 7.41
C SER A 11 5.59 8.69 8.51
N MET A 12 4.56 8.28 9.25
CA MET A 12 4.69 7.23 10.28
C MET A 12 5.12 5.90 9.66
N THR A 13 4.48 5.49 8.56
CA THR A 13 4.84 4.26 7.85
C THR A 13 6.28 4.30 7.35
N TYR A 14 6.67 5.43 6.75
CA TYR A 14 8.00 5.59 6.17
C TYR A 14 9.09 5.63 7.24
N LEU A 15 8.92 6.43 8.30
CA LEU A 15 9.88 6.55 9.40
C LEU A 15 10.04 5.25 10.16
N LEU A 16 8.95 4.56 10.50
CA LEU A 16 9.00 3.26 11.18
C LEU A 16 9.64 2.20 10.28
N GLY A 17 9.26 2.13 9.01
CA GLY A 17 9.86 1.19 8.05
C GLY A 17 11.36 1.42 7.88
N THR A 18 11.78 2.68 7.81
CA THR A 18 13.19 3.07 7.71
C THR A 18 13.95 2.71 8.99
N LEU A 19 13.41 3.06 10.16
CA LEU A 19 14.01 2.77 11.46
C LEU A 19 14.18 1.25 11.67
N MET A 20 13.16 0.46 11.34
CA MET A 20 13.25 -1.01 11.40
C MET A 20 14.34 -1.51 10.46
N SER A 21 14.39 -1.03 9.22
CA SER A 21 15.43 -1.41 8.26
C SER A 21 16.83 -1.13 8.78
N PHE A 22 17.06 0.03 9.42
CA PHE A 22 18.32 0.34 10.09
C PHE A 22 18.63 -0.59 11.25
N PHE A 23 17.66 -0.83 12.13
CA PHE A 23 17.81 -1.73 13.27
C PHE A 23 18.18 -3.15 12.83
N PHE A 24 17.49 -3.70 11.82
CA PHE A 24 17.78 -5.03 11.31
C PHE A 24 19.10 -5.11 10.55
N ALA A 25 19.47 -4.09 9.77
CA ALA A 25 20.79 -4.02 9.15
C ALA A 25 21.92 -4.02 10.19
N PHE A 26 21.71 -3.34 11.33
CA PHE A 26 22.63 -3.37 12.46
C PHE A 26 22.65 -4.75 13.14
N ALA A 27 21.48 -5.33 13.43
CA ALA A 27 21.37 -6.63 14.07
C ALA A 27 21.97 -7.77 13.22
N ALA A 28 21.77 -7.76 11.90
CA ALA A 28 22.35 -8.73 10.98
C ALA A 28 23.89 -8.72 11.02
N ARG A 29 24.50 -7.53 11.11
CA ARG A 29 25.96 -7.40 11.28
C ARG A 29 26.46 -7.98 12.60
N LEU A 30 25.66 -7.91 13.66
CA LEU A 30 26.02 -8.40 14.98
C LEU A 30 25.90 -9.93 15.08
N ILE A 31 24.86 -10.51 14.49
CA ILE A 31 24.49 -11.92 14.67
C ILE A 31 25.06 -12.81 13.55
N GLN A 32 25.48 -12.24 12.41
CA GLN A 32 25.98 -12.96 11.23
C GLN A 32 25.01 -14.03 10.69
N ASP A 33 23.70 -13.84 10.91
CA ASP A 33 22.65 -14.74 10.42
C ASP A 33 21.84 -14.05 9.31
N ASP A 34 21.89 -14.62 8.11
CA ASP A 34 21.20 -14.14 6.92
C ASP A 34 19.67 -14.29 7.00
N ARG A 35 19.12 -15.02 7.98
CA ARG A 35 17.67 -15.13 8.18
C ARG A 35 17.06 -13.83 8.72
N ILE A 36 17.87 -12.94 9.26
CA ILE A 36 17.44 -11.65 9.82
C ILE A 36 16.84 -10.74 8.74
N PHE A 37 17.15 -10.96 7.46
CA PHE A 37 16.60 -10.17 6.34
C PHE A 37 15.10 -10.41 6.07
N PHE A 38 14.51 -11.52 6.52
CA PHE A 38 13.09 -11.82 6.29
C PHE A 38 12.15 -10.99 7.19
N ILE A 39 12.54 -10.74 8.43
CA ILE A 39 11.75 -10.01 9.43
C ILE A 39 11.46 -8.54 9.01
N PRO A 40 12.43 -7.72 8.57
CA PRO A 40 12.16 -6.37 8.11
C PRO A 40 11.23 -6.35 6.90
N PHE A 41 11.37 -7.31 5.99
CA PHE A 41 10.51 -7.41 4.81
C PHE A 41 9.04 -7.63 5.19
N VAL A 42 8.75 -8.61 6.04
CA VAL A 42 7.38 -8.87 6.53
C VAL A 42 6.85 -7.68 7.32
N SER A 43 7.69 -7.05 8.14
CA SER A 43 7.29 -5.90 8.95
C SER A 43 6.92 -4.69 8.10
N ILE A 44 7.65 -4.40 7.02
CA ILE A 44 7.33 -3.32 6.07
C ILE A 44 5.96 -3.57 5.42
N ILE A 45 5.66 -4.82 5.04
CA ILE A 45 4.36 -5.20 4.48
C ILE A 45 3.25 -4.91 5.49
N LEU A 46 3.40 -5.38 6.73
CA LEU A 46 2.41 -5.18 7.80
C LEU A 46 2.20 -3.70 8.13
N LEU A 47 3.28 -2.91 8.17
CA LEU A 47 3.18 -1.45 8.39
C LEU A 47 2.42 -0.77 7.27
N ASN A 48 2.74 -1.08 6.00
CA ASN A 48 2.03 -0.50 4.85
C ASN A 48 0.55 -0.92 4.85
N LEU A 49 0.24 -2.16 5.20
CA LEU A 49 -1.13 -2.65 5.31
C LEU A 49 -1.89 -1.91 6.41
N PHE A 50 -1.31 -1.85 7.61
CA PHE A 50 -1.93 -1.25 8.79
C PHE A 50 -2.17 0.24 8.62
N PHE A 51 -1.13 1.00 8.23
CA PHE A 51 -1.25 2.44 8.07
C PHE A 51 -2.01 2.84 6.81
N GLY A 52 -1.90 2.06 5.73
CA GLY A 52 -2.76 2.20 4.55
C GLY A 52 -4.23 2.01 4.96
N TRP A 53 -4.54 0.95 5.70
CA TRP A 53 -5.90 0.67 6.17
C TRP A 53 -6.42 1.79 7.08
N LEU A 54 -5.61 2.25 8.05
CA LEU A 54 -5.96 3.38 8.90
C LEU A 54 -6.23 4.63 8.09
N TYR A 55 -5.41 4.93 7.07
CA TYR A 55 -5.63 6.07 6.19
C TYR A 55 -6.99 5.94 5.46
N PHE A 56 -7.21 4.85 4.72
CA PHE A 56 -8.38 4.65 3.87
C PHE A 56 -9.69 4.47 4.66
N LYS A 57 -9.65 3.90 5.87
CA LYS A 57 -10.83 3.75 6.74
C LYS A 57 -11.44 5.10 7.13
N GLY A 58 -10.64 6.16 7.23
CA GLY A 58 -11.16 7.50 7.55
C GLY A 58 -11.41 8.38 6.33
N ILE A 59 -11.41 7.79 5.14
CA ILE A 59 -11.87 8.46 3.92
C ILE A 59 -13.39 8.25 3.83
N ASP A 60 -14.10 9.35 3.59
CA ASP A 60 -15.54 9.37 3.37
C ASP A 60 -15.93 8.42 2.22
N SER A 61 -17.03 7.69 2.37
CA SER A 61 -17.54 6.74 1.37
C SER A 61 -17.96 7.42 0.06
N SER A 62 -18.22 8.73 0.09
CA SER A 62 -18.44 9.56 -1.11
C SER A 62 -17.18 9.77 -1.96
N VAL A 63 -15.99 9.49 -1.42
CA VAL A 63 -14.73 9.57 -2.17
C VAL A 63 -14.60 8.34 -3.07
N GLY A 64 -14.84 8.56 -4.36
CA GLY A 64 -14.79 7.51 -5.38
C GLY A 64 -13.42 6.82 -5.49
N TRP A 65 -13.45 5.62 -6.08
CA TRP A 65 -12.29 4.75 -6.25
C TRP A 65 -11.08 5.43 -6.90
N ARG A 66 -11.32 6.28 -7.90
CA ARG A 66 -10.26 7.03 -8.60
C ARG A 66 -9.36 7.81 -7.63
N ALA A 67 -9.97 8.49 -6.66
CA ALA A 67 -9.23 9.31 -5.73
C ALA A 67 -8.40 8.44 -4.75
N ARG A 68 -8.90 7.24 -4.40
CA ARG A 68 -8.12 6.26 -3.62
C ARG A 68 -6.89 5.80 -4.39
N VAL A 69 -7.03 5.50 -5.69
CA VAL A 69 -5.91 5.14 -6.57
C VAL A 69 -4.91 6.29 -6.70
N GLU A 70 -5.37 7.54 -6.85
CA GLU A 70 -4.50 8.72 -6.87
C GLU A 70 -3.70 8.85 -5.56
N ALA A 71 -4.34 8.64 -4.41
CA ALA A 71 -3.65 8.64 -3.12
C ALA A 71 -2.58 7.55 -3.02
N MET A 72 -2.85 6.34 -3.53
CA MET A 72 -1.87 5.25 -3.61
C MET A 72 -0.68 5.63 -4.50
N ALA A 73 -0.94 6.22 -5.67
CA ALA A 73 0.11 6.64 -6.60
C ALA A 73 1.02 7.69 -5.96
N VAL A 74 0.45 8.69 -5.28
CA VAL A 74 1.21 9.71 -4.54
C VAL A 74 2.01 9.07 -3.40
N TRP A 75 1.43 8.12 -2.67
CA TRP A 75 2.13 7.38 -1.60
C TRP A 75 3.36 6.65 -2.13
N LEU A 76 3.22 5.95 -3.25
CA LEU A 76 4.32 5.20 -3.88
C LEU A 76 5.39 6.14 -4.42
N MET A 77 5.01 7.21 -5.12
CA MET A 77 5.96 8.19 -5.66
C MET A 77 6.75 8.88 -4.55
N LEU A 78 6.09 9.34 -3.48
CA LEU A 78 6.78 9.95 -2.34
C LEU A 78 7.72 8.96 -1.65
N GLY A 79 7.28 7.71 -1.46
CA GLY A 79 8.13 6.66 -0.92
C GLY A 79 9.38 6.44 -1.77
N MET A 80 9.23 6.37 -3.08
CA MET A 80 10.35 6.21 -4.01
C MET A 80 11.32 7.41 -3.98
N VAL A 81 10.81 8.64 -3.95
CA VAL A 81 11.65 9.83 -3.84
C VAL A 81 12.45 9.81 -2.54
N LEU A 82 11.81 9.51 -1.41
CA LEU A 82 12.50 9.44 -0.13
C LEU A 82 13.52 8.29 -0.08
N ASP A 83 13.21 7.14 -0.65
CA ASP A 83 14.11 5.98 -0.73
C ASP A 83 15.38 6.35 -1.53
N VAL A 84 15.23 7.08 -2.66
CA VAL A 84 16.34 7.63 -3.44
C VAL A 84 17.16 8.63 -2.62
N LEU A 85 16.50 9.55 -1.91
CA LEU A 85 17.20 10.53 -1.06
C LEU A 85 17.99 9.83 0.06
N VAL A 86 17.40 8.82 0.72
CA VAL A 86 18.10 8.03 1.75
C VAL A 86 19.32 7.33 1.16
N LEU A 87 19.20 6.74 -0.03
CA LEU A 87 20.30 6.08 -0.71
C LEU A 87 21.45 7.05 -1.04
N LEU A 88 21.13 8.22 -1.60
CA LEU A 88 22.13 9.22 -1.99
C LEU A 88 22.78 9.90 -0.79
N PHE A 89 21.99 10.34 0.20
CA PHE A 89 22.48 11.21 1.27
C PHE A 89 22.93 10.45 2.52
N ILE A 90 22.29 9.32 2.85
CA ILE A 90 22.62 8.55 4.06
C ILE A 90 23.62 7.45 3.72
N TYR A 91 23.32 6.65 2.69
CA TYR A 91 24.20 5.55 2.29
C TYR A 91 25.35 5.98 1.37
N LYS A 92 25.34 7.21 0.84
CA LYS A 92 26.32 7.73 -0.12
C LYS A 92 26.52 6.80 -1.32
N LYS A 93 25.46 6.10 -1.72
CA LYS A 93 25.44 5.14 -2.81
C LYS A 93 24.93 5.78 -4.09
N SER A 94 25.24 5.17 -5.22
CA SER A 94 24.90 5.69 -6.55
C SER A 94 23.51 5.21 -7.00
N PHE A 95 22.90 5.87 -7.98
CA PHE A 95 21.65 5.40 -8.58
C PHE A 95 21.74 3.95 -9.12
N ALA A 96 22.93 3.47 -9.49
CA ALA A 96 23.12 2.09 -9.93
C ALA A 96 22.89 1.06 -8.80
N ASP A 97 23.01 1.49 -7.54
CA ASP A 97 22.71 0.69 -6.35
C ASP A 97 21.20 0.65 -6.05
N LEU A 98 20.34 1.26 -6.87
CA LEU A 98 18.88 1.09 -6.73
C LEU A 98 18.40 -0.33 -7.01
N SER A 99 19.26 -1.27 -7.44
CA SER A 99 18.88 -2.68 -7.54
C SER A 99 18.40 -3.26 -6.19
N TYR A 100 18.82 -2.68 -5.06
CA TYR A 100 18.27 -2.98 -3.73
C TYR A 100 16.80 -2.56 -3.56
N PHE A 101 16.36 -1.54 -4.29
CA PHE A 101 14.98 -1.05 -4.38
C PHE A 101 14.26 -1.71 -5.56
N THR A 102 14.06 -3.02 -5.46
CA THR A 102 13.52 -3.81 -6.56
C THR A 102 12.11 -3.32 -6.97
N PRO A 103 11.80 -3.26 -8.28
CA PRO A 103 10.44 -3.04 -8.78
C PRO A 103 9.41 -3.98 -8.13
N LEU A 104 9.84 -5.18 -7.76
CA LEU A 104 9.05 -6.16 -7.03
C LEU A 104 8.64 -5.66 -5.63
N GLY A 105 9.54 -5.00 -4.90
CA GLY A 105 9.24 -4.39 -3.60
C GLY A 105 8.17 -3.29 -3.71
N TYR A 106 8.23 -2.44 -4.74
CA TYR A 106 7.19 -1.43 -4.98
C TYR A 106 5.89 -2.03 -5.50
N GLY A 107 5.95 -3.05 -6.35
CA GLY A 107 4.77 -3.80 -6.79
C GLY A 107 4.04 -4.42 -5.60
N LEU A 108 4.77 -4.98 -4.63
CA LEU A 108 4.19 -5.53 -3.42
C LEU A 108 3.62 -4.43 -2.50
N LYS A 109 4.31 -3.31 -2.30
CA LYS A 109 3.76 -2.14 -1.58
C LYS A 109 2.46 -1.66 -2.23
N ALA A 110 2.41 -1.59 -3.57
CA ALA A 110 1.23 -1.20 -4.32
C ALA A 110 0.07 -2.17 -4.10
N LEU A 111 0.32 -3.48 -4.15
CA LEU A 111 -0.67 -4.52 -3.87
C LEU A 111 -1.22 -4.42 -2.45
N VAL A 112 -0.35 -4.18 -1.46
CA VAL A 112 -0.75 -4.04 -0.06
C VAL A 112 -1.63 -2.81 0.15
N LEU A 113 -1.25 -1.67 -0.44
CA LEU A 113 -2.05 -0.45 -0.40
C LEU A 113 -3.39 -0.64 -1.14
N PHE A 114 -3.39 -1.40 -2.23
CA PHE A 114 -4.62 -1.77 -2.95
C PHE A 114 -5.55 -2.57 -2.03
N VAL A 115 -5.05 -3.60 -1.36
CA VAL A 115 -5.83 -4.41 -0.42
C VAL A 115 -6.40 -3.54 0.70
N ALA A 116 -5.59 -2.66 1.29
CA ALA A 116 -6.02 -1.72 2.31
C ALA A 116 -7.15 -0.79 1.81
N ALA A 117 -7.01 -0.23 0.61
CA ALA A 117 -7.99 0.65 -0.01
C ALA A 117 -9.28 -0.10 -0.39
N TYR A 118 -9.15 -1.35 -0.83
CA TYR A 118 -10.23 -2.23 -1.25
C TYR A 118 -11.11 -2.64 -0.06
N VAL A 119 -10.51 -3.16 1.01
CA VAL A 119 -11.24 -3.62 2.21
C VAL A 119 -12.00 -2.49 2.92
N THR A 120 -11.65 -1.23 2.65
CA THR A 120 -12.24 -0.05 3.28
C THR A 120 -13.14 0.76 2.34
N ALA A 121 -13.47 0.25 1.16
CA ALA A 121 -14.36 0.91 0.22
C ALA A 121 -15.77 0.31 0.29
N ASP A 122 -16.76 1.09 0.73
CA ASP A 122 -18.17 0.66 0.73
C ASP A 122 -18.80 0.74 -0.67
N ALA A 123 -18.41 1.73 -1.47
CA ALA A 123 -18.87 1.95 -2.84
C ALA A 123 -17.80 1.47 -3.83
N HIS A 124 -17.74 0.16 -4.04
CA HIS A 124 -16.96 -0.37 -5.15
C HIS A 124 -17.60 0.04 -6.48
N PRO A 125 -16.81 0.30 -7.55
CA PRO A 125 -17.27 -0.12 -8.85
C PRO A 125 -17.43 -1.63 -8.68
N ARG A 126 -18.67 -2.09 -8.47
CA ARG A 126 -18.98 -3.50 -8.62
C ARG A 126 -18.28 -3.92 -9.90
N LEU A 127 -17.77 -5.14 -9.96
CA LEU A 127 -17.78 -5.83 -11.23
C LEU A 127 -19.26 -5.90 -11.63
N THR A 128 -19.83 -4.78 -12.09
CA THR A 128 -21.10 -4.69 -12.77
C THR A 128 -20.82 -5.35 -14.10
N ALA A 129 -20.69 -6.68 -14.04
CA ALA A 129 -21.33 -7.51 -15.03
C ALA A 129 -22.78 -6.98 -15.10
N PRO A 130 -23.21 -6.39 -16.21
CA PRO A 130 -24.57 -5.86 -16.34
C PRO A 130 -25.65 -6.96 -16.35
N ASN A 131 -25.30 -8.23 -16.13
CA ASN A 131 -26.09 -9.37 -16.58
C ASN A 131 -26.43 -10.39 -15.49
N LEU A 132 -26.60 -9.96 -14.24
CA LEU A 132 -27.23 -10.79 -13.20
C LEU A 132 -28.31 -10.00 -12.45
N VAL A 133 -29.05 -9.16 -13.18
CA VAL A 133 -30.47 -8.99 -12.85
C VAL A 133 -31.12 -10.27 -13.39
N LEU A 134 -31.30 -11.27 -12.51
CA LEU A 134 -32.30 -12.30 -12.79
C LEU A 134 -33.61 -11.52 -12.98
N HIS A 135 -34.13 -11.53 -14.20
CA HIS A 135 -35.50 -11.11 -14.46
C HIS A 135 -36.41 -11.99 -13.61
N ASP A 136 -36.92 -11.46 -12.49
CA ASP A 136 -38.04 -12.01 -11.72
C ASP A 136 -39.39 -11.91 -12.48
N ASP A 137 -39.34 -11.90 -13.82
CA ASP A 137 -40.48 -11.63 -14.70
C ASP A 137 -40.96 -12.87 -15.49
N LEU A 138 -40.69 -14.09 -15.01
CA LEU A 138 -41.12 -15.32 -15.67
C LEU A 138 -42.05 -16.24 -14.87
N SER A 139 -42.78 -15.73 -13.86
CA SER A 139 -43.86 -16.54 -13.25
C SER A 139 -45.23 -15.85 -13.10
N SER A 140 -45.44 -14.64 -13.63
CA SER A 140 -46.75 -13.97 -13.53
C SER A 140 -47.61 -14.01 -14.80
N ASN A 141 -47.16 -14.59 -15.91
CA ASN A 141 -47.97 -14.70 -17.11
C ASN A 141 -47.86 -16.07 -17.79
N GLY A 142 -48.84 -16.94 -17.53
CA GLY A 142 -49.09 -18.08 -18.42
C GLY A 142 -49.76 -19.28 -17.79
N ARG A 143 -51.10 -19.22 -17.68
CA ARG A 143 -52.15 -20.29 -17.72
C ARG A 143 -53.34 -19.73 -16.92
N VAL A 144 -54.38 -19.17 -17.54
CA VAL A 144 -55.39 -19.82 -18.42
C VAL A 144 -55.79 -21.18 -17.91
#